data_AF-A0A077MBJ6-F1
#
_entry.id   AF-A0A077MBJ6-F1
#
_cell.length_a   1.000
_cell.length_b   1.000
_cell.length_c   1.000
_cell.angle_alpha   90.00
_cell.angle_beta   90.00
_cell.angle_gamma   90.00
#
_symmetry.space_group_name_H-M   'P 1'
#
loop_
_entity.id
_entity.type
_entity.pdbx_description
1 polymer ?
#
loop_
_entity_poly.entity_id
_entity_poly.type
_entity_poly.pdbx_seq_one_letter_code
_entity_poly.pdbx_strand_id
1 'polypeptide(L)'
;METIGRTGPWVIDESVAWVHHDDRVVLVKLAPPFTALPTRLDATGAILWSAIAQGETLDELVTNFEGDPDEVRRGIIDFVTNVLAQGLIGPADRS
;
A
#
# COMPACT_ATOMS: atom_id res chain seq x y z
N MET A 1 12.53 13.98 11.90
CA MET A 1 11.72 12.74 11.81
C MET A 1 11.66 12.40 10.34
N GLU A 2 12.40 11.39 9.90
CA GLU A 2 12.67 11.15 8.48
C GLU A 2 11.39 10.81 7.70
N THR A 3 11.12 11.61 6.68
CA THR A 3 10.01 11.51 5.71
C THR A 3 10.21 10.39 4.68
N ILE A 4 11.26 9.59 4.86
CA ILE A 4 11.78 8.66 3.85
C ILE A 4 10.76 7.55 3.62
N GLY A 5 10.31 7.41 2.37
CA GLY A 5 9.39 6.36 1.95
C GLY A 5 7.90 6.68 2.15
N ARG A 6 7.48 7.93 2.38
CA ARG A 6 6.05 8.30 2.48
C ARG A 6 5.46 8.97 1.25
N THR A 7 6.28 9.29 0.25
CA THR A 7 5.83 9.96 -0.99
C THR A 7 5.76 9.01 -2.19
N GLY A 8 6.30 7.80 -2.06
CA GLY A 8 6.43 6.85 -3.16
C GLY A 8 7.47 7.29 -4.21
N PRO A 9 7.60 6.53 -5.30
CA PRO A 9 6.90 5.27 -5.55
C PRO A 9 7.33 4.17 -4.58
N TRP A 10 6.43 3.21 -4.35
CA TRP A 10 6.69 2.05 -3.50
C TRP A 10 6.76 0.78 -4.34
N VAL A 11 7.46 -0.22 -3.82
CA VAL A 11 7.56 -1.54 -4.42
C VAL A 11 6.93 -2.54 -3.45
N ILE A 12 6.10 -3.45 -3.98
CA ILE A 12 5.55 -4.55 -3.21
C ILE A 12 6.69 -5.51 -2.85
N ASP A 13 6.78 -5.89 -1.58
CA ASP A 13 7.78 -6.84 -1.12
C ASP A 13 7.61 -8.18 -1.85
N GLU A 14 8.71 -8.77 -2.33
CA GLU A 14 8.71 -10.00 -3.14
C GLU A 14 8.10 -11.21 -2.42
N SER A 15 8.06 -11.18 -1.09
CA SER A 15 7.44 -12.23 -0.28
C SER A 15 5.93 -12.06 -0.16
N VAL A 16 5.33 -10.99 -0.68
CA VAL A 16 3.88 -10.77 -0.62
C VAL A 16 3.23 -11.36 -1.86
N ALA A 17 2.39 -12.37 -1.67
CA ALA A 17 1.43 -12.79 -2.68
C ALA A 17 0.09 -12.11 -2.44
N TRP A 18 -0.62 -11.76 -3.52
CA TRP A 18 -1.96 -11.19 -3.41
C TRP A 18 -2.89 -11.69 -4.50
N VAL A 19 -4.18 -11.64 -4.20
CA VAL A 19 -5.24 -11.96 -5.15
C VAL A 19 -6.34 -10.91 -5.08
N HIS A 20 -6.84 -10.51 -6.24
CA HIS A 20 -8.06 -9.70 -6.37
C HIS A 20 -9.28 -10.61 -6.48
N HIS A 21 -10.33 -10.29 -5.74
CA HIS A 21 -11.63 -10.93 -5.87
C HIS A 21 -12.73 -9.90 -5.60
N ASP A 22 -13.56 -9.59 -6.59
CA ASP A 22 -14.54 -8.51 -6.53
C ASP A 22 -13.89 -7.16 -6.14
N ASP A 23 -14.34 -6.55 -5.04
CA ASP A 23 -13.94 -5.25 -4.52
C ASP A 23 -12.87 -5.34 -3.42
N ARG A 24 -12.21 -6.50 -3.28
CA ARG A 24 -11.22 -6.75 -2.23
C ARG A 24 -9.94 -7.37 -2.75
N VAL A 25 -8.87 -7.12 -2.00
CA VAL A 25 -7.57 -7.75 -2.14
C VAL A 25 -7.26 -8.54 -0.88
N VAL A 26 -6.78 -9.77 -1.04
CA VAL A 26 -6.21 -10.55 0.06
C VAL A 26 -4.71 -10.62 -0.12
N LEU A 27 -3.97 -10.18 0.89
CA LEU A 27 -2.51 -10.17 0.96
C LEU A 27 -2.02 -11.30 1.87
N VAL A 28 -1.03 -12.04 1.43
CA VAL A 28 -0.41 -13.12 2.18
C VAL A 28 1.11 -12.96 2.15
N LYS A 29 1.73 -12.85 3.32
CA LYS A 29 3.18 -12.82 3.44
C LYS A 29 3.75 -14.24 3.45
N LEU A 30 4.51 -14.58 2.42
CA LEU A 30 5.15 -15.87 2.17
C LEU A 30 6.58 -15.90 2.73
N ALA A 31 6.82 -15.26 3.87
CA ALA A 31 8.10 -15.27 4.56
C ALA A 31 7.96 -15.90 5.96
N PRO A 32 8.96 -16.67 6.42
CA PRO A 32 9.05 -17.07 7.82
C PRO A 32 8.93 -15.84 8.74
N PRO A 33 8.26 -15.96 9.89
CA PRO A 33 7.82 -17.22 10.51
C PRO A 33 6.43 -17.74 10.07
N PHE A 34 5.85 -17.24 8.96
CA PHE A 34 4.51 -17.61 8.49
C PHE A 34 3.39 -17.44 9.54
N THR A 35 3.60 -16.54 10.51
CA THR A 35 2.64 -16.27 11.59
C THR A 35 1.70 -15.12 11.27
N ALA A 36 1.99 -14.35 10.22
CA ALA A 36 1.14 -13.25 9.80
C ALA A 36 -0.17 -13.80 9.23
N LEU A 37 -1.29 -13.37 9.81
CA LEU A 37 -2.60 -13.64 9.23
C LEU A 37 -2.72 -12.91 7.89
N PRO A 38 -3.48 -13.46 6.92
CA PRO A 38 -3.78 -12.75 5.69
C PRO A 38 -4.43 -11.39 5.99
N THR A 39 -3.93 -10.34 5.33
CA THR A 39 -4.51 -9.00 5.42
C THR A 39 -5.54 -8.85 4.31
N ARG A 40 -6.77 -8.51 4.69
CA ARG A 40 -7.83 -8.20 3.73
C ARG A 40 -7.95 -6.69 3.59
N LEU A 41 -7.91 -6.22 2.35
CA LEU A 41 -8.18 -4.85 1.97
C LEU A 41 -9.50 -4.80 1.22
N ASP A 42 -10.43 -3.96 1.66
CA ASP A 42 -11.75 -3.78 1.06
C ASP A 42 -11.84 -2.43 0.33
N ALA A 43 -12.64 -2.38 -0.73
CA ALA A 43 -13.01 -1.20 -1.50
C ALA A 43 -11.82 -0.25 -1.77
N THR A 44 -11.76 0.88 -1.06
CA THR A 44 -10.68 1.88 -1.16
C THR A 44 -9.29 1.27 -0.97
N GLY A 45 -9.13 0.34 -0.03
CA GLY A 45 -7.82 -0.31 0.22
C GLY A 45 -7.36 -1.16 -0.97
N ALA A 46 -8.29 -1.82 -1.66
CA ALA A 46 -7.99 -2.60 -2.86
C ALA A 46 -7.56 -1.69 -4.04
N ILE A 47 -8.22 -0.54 -4.19
CA ILE A 47 -7.86 0.48 -5.18
C ILE A 47 -6.45 1.01 -4.90
N LEU A 48 -6.18 1.42 -3.65
CA LEU A 48 -4.87 1.92 -3.24
C LEU A 48 -3.77 0.88 -3.46
N TRP A 49 -4.02 -0.38 -3.12
CA TRP A 49 -3.07 -1.46 -3.36
C TRP A 49 -2.76 -1.64 -4.85
N SER A 50 -3.79 -1.61 -5.70
CA SER A 50 -3.62 -1.72 -7.15
C SER A 50 -2.79 -0.59 -7.74
N ALA A 51 -3.06 0.64 -7.32
CA ALA A 51 -2.33 1.81 -7.78
C ALA A 51 -0.86 1.81 -7.30
N ILE A 52 -0.61 1.40 -6.05
CA ILE A 52 0.76 1.16 -5.55
C ILE A 52 1.47 0.09 -6.39
N ALA A 53 0.79 -1.01 -6.74
CA ALA A 53 1.35 -2.06 -7.58
C ALA A 53 1.72 -1.56 -9.00
N GLN A 54 1.05 -0.51 -9.48
CA GLN A 54 1.34 0.16 -10.75
C GLN A 54 2.47 1.20 -10.63
N GLY A 55 2.98 1.43 -9.41
CA GLY A 55 4.07 2.36 -9.14
C GLY A 55 3.64 3.81 -8.94
N GLU A 56 2.37 4.06 -8.63
CA GLU A 56 1.89 5.42 -8.39
C GLU A 56 2.52 6.03 -7.13
N THR A 57 2.81 7.33 -7.21
CA THR A 57 3.28 8.19 -6.11
C THR A 57 2.11 8.66 -5.25
N LEU A 58 2.41 9.23 -4.07
CA LEU A 58 1.37 9.81 -3.21
C LEU A 58 0.54 10.87 -3.93
N ASP A 59 1.19 11.73 -4.74
CA ASP A 59 0.49 12.82 -5.42
C ASP A 59 -0.45 12.29 -6.50
N GLU A 60 -0.03 11.27 -7.25
CA GLU A 60 -0.90 10.58 -8.23
C GLU A 60 -2.08 9.89 -7.53
N LEU A 61 -1.81 9.16 -6.45
CA LEU A 61 -2.87 8.52 -5.66
C LEU A 61 -3.91 9.50 -5.16
N VAL A 62 -3.51 10.68 -4.66
CA VAL A 62 -4.45 11.72 -4.19
C VAL A 62 -5.38 12.16 -5.32
N THR A 63 -4.90 12.23 -6.57
CA THR A 63 -5.73 12.63 -7.71
C THR A 63 -6.80 11.62 -8.11
N ASN A 64 -6.69 10.36 -7.65
CA ASN A 64 -7.66 9.31 -7.97
C ASN A 64 -8.93 9.34 -7.12
N PHE A 65 -8.97 10.19 -6.09
CA PHE A 65 -10.10 10.25 -5.16
C PHE A 65 -10.77 11.62 -5.18
N GLU A 66 -12.09 11.62 -5.11
CA GLU A 66 -12.87 12.83 -4.87
C GLU A 66 -12.88 13.15 -3.37
N GLY A 67 -12.71 14.43 -3.02
CA GLY A 67 -12.75 14.88 -1.64
C GLY A 67 -11.85 16.08 -1.39
N ASP A 68 -11.72 16.46 -0.11
CA ASP A 68 -10.71 17.43 0.30
C ASP A 68 -9.30 16.84 0.12
N PRO A 69 -8.41 17.48 -0.66
CA PRO A 69 -7.09 16.91 -0.96
C PRO A 69 -6.23 16.64 0.28
N ASP A 70 -6.35 17.45 1.34
CA ASP A 70 -5.55 17.27 2.55
C ASP A 70 -6.06 16.11 3.39
N GLU A 71 -7.39 15.91 3.47
CA GLU A 71 -8.00 14.74 4.11
C GLU A 71 -7.66 13.44 3.36
N VAL A 72 -7.81 13.44 2.03
CA VAL A 72 -7.46 12.29 1.17
C VAL A 72 -5.98 11.93 1.35
N ARG A 73 -5.09 12.93 1.26
CA ARG A 73 -3.65 12.74 1.44
C ARG A 73 -3.33 12.12 2.79
N ARG A 74 -3.96 12.59 3.87
CA ARG A 74 -3.74 12.04 5.23
C ARG A 74 -4.18 10.58 5.29
N GLY A 75 -5.36 10.25 4.77
CA GLY A 75 -5.86 8.88 4.73
C GLY A 75 -4.94 7.93 3.95
N ILE A 76 -4.41 8.37 2.80
CA ILE A 76 -3.47 7.59 2.00
C ILE A 76 -2.13 7.41 2.75
N ILE A 77 -1.61 8.46 3.40
CA ILE A 77 -0.40 8.36 4.23
C ILE A 77 -0.59 7.36 5.38
N ASP A 78 -1.75 7.38 6.04
CA ASP A 78 -2.05 6.46 7.14
C ASP A 78 -2.12 5.02 6.64
N PHE A 79 -2.77 4.80 5.49
CA PHE A 79 -2.79 3.50 4.81
C PHE A 79 -1.37 3.01 4.49
N VAL A 80 -0.59 3.82 3.75
CA VAL A 80 0.79 3.50 3.35
C VAL A 80 1.68 3.23 4.55
N THR A 81 1.55 4.04 5.61
CA THR A 81 2.32 3.84 6.84
C THR A 81 2.00 2.49 7.48
N ASN A 82 0.74 2.05 7.44
CA ASN A 82 0.33 0.76 7.97
C ASN A 82 0.90 -0.41 7.14
N VAL A 83 0.77 -0.38 5.80
CA VAL A 83 1.34 -1.45 4.95
C VAL A 83 2.87 -1.47 4.98
N LEU A 84 3.55 -0.31 5.11
CA LEU A 84 4.99 -0.24 5.36
C LEU A 84 5.37 -0.89 6.69
N ALA A 85 4.64 -0.59 7.77
CA ALA A 85 4.90 -1.17 9.10
C ALA A 85 4.73 -2.70 9.13
N GLN A 86 3.83 -3.23 8.30
CA GLN A 86 3.67 -4.69 8.11
C GLN A 86 4.76 -5.30 7.21
N GLY A 87 5.60 -4.46 6.60
CA GLY A 87 6.61 -4.87 5.62
C GLY A 87 5.97 -5.53 4.40
N LEU A 88 4.86 -4.98 3.92
CA LEU A 88 4.16 -5.43 2.72
C LEU A 88 4.62 -4.68 1.46
N ILE A 89 5.11 -3.46 1.67
CA ILE A 89 5.73 -2.62 0.64
C ILE A 89 7.02 -2.01 1.19
N GLY A 90 7.89 -1.51 0.32
CA GLY A 90 9.09 -0.76 0.65
C GLY A 90 9.30 0.43 -0.30
N PRO A 91 10.25 1.34 0.02
CA PRO A 91 10.62 2.43 -0.89
C PRO A 91 11.30 1.87 -2.15
N ALA A 92 10.96 2.40 -3.34
CA ALA A 92 11.56 1.96 -4.59
C ALA A 92 13.09 2.21 -4.68
N ASP A 93 13.58 3.23 -3.99
CA ASP A 93 15.01 3.65 -4.01
C ASP A 93 15.96 2.76 -3.19
N ARG A 94 15.53 1.56 -2.78
CA ARG A 94 16.41 0.55 -2.16
C ARG A 94 16.49 -0.69 -3.05
N SER A 95 17.20 -0.57 -4.16
CA SER A 95 17.80 -1.68 -4.91
C SER A 95 19.30 -1.70 -4.66
#